data_AF-A0A939HZG7-F1
#
_entry.id   AF-A0A939HZG7-F1
#
_cell.length_a   1.000
_cell.length_b   1.000
_cell.length_c   1.000
_cell.angle_alpha   90.00
_cell.angle_beta   90.00
_cell.angle_gamma   90.00
#
_symmetry.space_group_name_H-M   'P 1'
#
loop_
_entity.id
_entity.type
_entity.pdbx_description
1 polymer ?
#
loop_
_entity_poly.entity_id
_entity_poly.type
_entity_poly.pdbx_seq_one_letter_code
_entity_poly.pdbx_strand_id
1 'polypeptide(L)'
;MLTPKRPIFFNFKTFKKELVKLPLRHQIAFNAACCERIIPNYNAFSRVTNSGDPSVPRKALDAVWHFLEGEPMDAVKYHQLREEIYSLPLDDIESLIDIDSDECQNLFLYGVDAVLDAICQTLEACFDPNIKSFFMPVDKAREIVEFFVESLDEDFPDNIDSVYPNLEILDRDKMDILDKHPLSIREVAKENEDLQRLQETPILDREILEWLRTSFDNDGKSNINLG
;
A
#
# COMPACT_ATOMS: atom_id res chain seq x y z
N MET A 1 -6.70 -2.56 -36.54
CA MET A 1 -7.50 -2.45 -35.31
C MET A 1 -6.60 -2.86 -34.17
N LEU A 2 -6.13 -1.90 -33.39
CA LEU A 2 -5.37 -2.16 -32.18
C LEU A 2 -6.35 -2.82 -31.19
N THR A 3 -6.03 -4.02 -30.71
CA THR A 3 -6.70 -4.62 -29.55
C THR A 3 -6.80 -3.57 -28.45
N PRO A 4 -7.96 -3.41 -27.77
CA PRO A 4 -8.03 -2.50 -26.63
C PRO A 4 -6.94 -2.95 -25.65
N LYS A 5 -6.00 -2.05 -25.35
CA LYS A 5 -5.04 -2.28 -24.27
C LYS A 5 -5.88 -2.65 -23.06
N ARG A 6 -5.63 -3.82 -22.49
CA ARG A 6 -6.32 -4.24 -21.26
C ARG A 6 -6.15 -3.13 -20.22
N PRO A 7 -7.16 -2.92 -19.37
CA PRO A 7 -7.05 -1.91 -18.35
C PRO A 7 -5.85 -2.17 -17.43
N ILE A 8 -5.28 -1.08 -16.90
CA ILE A 8 -4.00 -1.10 -16.19
C ILE A 8 -4.14 -1.81 -14.84
N PHE A 9 -5.29 -1.66 -14.18
CA PHE A 9 -5.63 -2.34 -12.95
C PHE A 9 -5.92 -3.85 -13.19
N PHE A 10 -6.58 -4.20 -14.29
CA PHE A 10 -6.92 -5.57 -14.71
C PHE A 10 -5.71 -6.52 -14.82
N ASN A 11 -4.50 -6.00 -15.12
CA ASN A 11 -3.32 -6.85 -15.28
C ASN A 11 -2.62 -7.20 -13.96
N PHE A 12 -3.21 -6.90 -12.80
CA PHE A 12 -2.57 -7.08 -11.51
C PHE A 12 -2.13 -8.53 -11.24
N LYS A 13 -2.94 -9.51 -11.64
CA LYS A 13 -2.56 -10.92 -11.51
C LYS A 13 -1.28 -11.27 -12.28
N THR A 14 -1.08 -10.68 -13.46
CA THR A 14 0.15 -10.86 -14.24
C THR A 14 1.29 -10.07 -13.62
N PHE A 15 1.03 -8.83 -13.17
CA PHE A 15 1.99 -8.00 -12.45
C PHE A 15 2.58 -8.76 -11.25
N LYS A 16 1.73 -9.32 -10.39
CA LYS A 16 2.16 -10.13 -9.24
C LYS A 16 3.00 -11.34 -9.64
N LYS A 17 2.66 -11.99 -10.77
CA LYS A 17 3.46 -13.10 -11.31
C LYS A 17 4.85 -12.66 -11.76
N GLU A 18 5.02 -11.44 -12.25
CA GLU A 18 6.34 -10.92 -12.61
C GLU A 18 7.12 -10.50 -11.36
N LEU A 19 6.45 -9.88 -10.38
CA LEU A 19 7.06 -9.48 -9.11
C LEU A 19 7.64 -10.67 -8.34
N VAL A 20 6.91 -11.79 -8.23
CA VAL A 20 7.41 -12.99 -7.51
C VAL A 20 8.59 -13.70 -8.20
N LYS A 21 8.92 -13.32 -9.45
CA LYS A 21 10.12 -13.84 -10.13
C LYS A 21 11.39 -13.09 -9.74
N LEU A 22 11.27 -11.90 -9.15
CA LEU A 22 12.43 -11.15 -8.67
C LEU A 22 13.11 -11.91 -7.52
N PRO A 23 14.41 -11.69 -7.28
CA PRO A 23 15.05 -12.17 -6.05
C PRO A 23 14.32 -11.63 -4.81
N LEU A 24 14.31 -12.40 -3.72
CA LEU A 24 13.56 -12.03 -2.50
C LEU A 24 13.88 -10.61 -2.01
N ARG A 25 15.15 -10.20 -2.02
CA ARG A 25 15.54 -8.84 -1.60
C ARG A 25 14.95 -7.75 -2.48
N HIS A 26 14.81 -7.99 -3.79
CA HIS A 26 14.13 -7.08 -4.72
C HIS A 26 12.63 -7.02 -4.45
N GLN A 27 12.00 -8.15 -4.10
CA GLN A 27 10.60 -8.16 -3.69
C GLN A 27 10.39 -7.37 -2.40
N ILE A 28 11.29 -7.51 -1.41
CA ILE A 28 11.26 -6.72 -0.17
C ILE A 28 11.46 -5.23 -0.46
N ALA A 29 12.40 -4.86 -1.34
CA ALA A 29 12.62 -3.46 -1.73
C ALA A 29 11.41 -2.85 -2.43
N PHE A 30 10.76 -3.62 -3.32
CA PHE A 30 9.51 -3.21 -3.95
C PHE A 30 8.39 -2.97 -2.93
N ASN A 31 8.24 -3.89 -1.98
CA ASN A 31 7.25 -3.80 -0.92
C ASN A 31 7.53 -2.61 0.02
N ALA A 32 8.80 -2.37 0.36
CA ALA A 32 9.21 -1.21 1.14
C ALA A 32 8.87 0.10 0.42
N ALA A 33 9.10 0.18 -0.90
CA ALA A 33 8.70 1.34 -1.70
C ALA A 33 7.18 1.56 -1.71
N CYS A 34 6.38 0.49 -1.74
CA CYS A 34 4.92 0.60 -1.57
C CYS A 34 4.56 1.16 -0.18
N CYS A 35 5.22 0.67 0.88
CA CYS A 35 5.05 1.18 2.25
C CYS A 35 5.38 2.67 2.37
N GLU A 36 6.42 3.16 1.67
CA GLU A 36 6.76 4.60 1.63
C GLU A 36 5.62 5.45 1.04
N ARG A 37 4.88 4.93 0.06
CA ARG A 37 3.75 5.66 -0.54
C ARG A 37 2.52 5.71 0.34
N ILE A 38 2.34 4.74 1.23
CA ILE A 38 1.12 4.62 2.05
C ILE A 38 1.32 5.10 3.50
N ILE A 39 2.55 5.15 4.01
CA ILE A 39 2.81 5.64 5.38
C ILE A 39 2.30 7.07 5.65
N PRO A 40 2.24 8.02 4.68
CA PRO A 40 1.65 9.32 4.96
C PRO A 40 0.15 9.27 5.30
N ASN A 41 -0.56 8.19 4.92
CA ASN A 41 -1.96 7.97 5.35
C ASN A 41 -2.04 7.81 6.88
N TYR A 42 -1.16 6.99 7.46
CA TYR A 42 -1.08 6.83 8.91
C TYR A 42 -0.68 8.13 9.62
N ASN A 43 0.24 8.90 9.02
CA ASN A 43 0.64 10.19 9.56
C ASN A 43 -0.54 11.18 9.58
N ALA A 44 -1.33 11.19 8.52
CA ALA A 44 -2.51 12.03 8.42
C ALA A 44 -3.59 11.62 9.44
N PHE A 45 -3.86 10.31 9.56
CA PHE A 45 -4.70 9.75 10.62
C PHE A 45 -4.25 10.26 12.00
N SER A 46 -3.00 10.01 12.37
CA SER A 46 -2.51 10.30 13.72
C SER A 46 -2.61 11.78 14.09
N ARG A 47 -2.37 12.68 13.11
CA ARG A 47 -2.53 14.13 13.32
C ARG A 47 -3.98 14.55 13.52
N VAL A 48 -4.91 13.97 12.75
CA VAL A 48 -6.34 14.35 12.81
C VAL A 48 -6.98 13.79 14.07
N THR A 49 -6.69 12.55 14.42
CA THR A 49 -7.30 11.85 15.55
C THR A 49 -6.57 12.05 16.87
N ASN A 50 -5.38 12.67 16.85
CA ASN A 50 -4.44 12.72 17.97
C ASN A 50 -4.19 11.33 18.60
N SER A 51 -4.30 10.27 17.80
CA SER A 51 -4.16 8.87 18.21
C SER A 51 -3.00 8.20 17.49
N GLY A 52 -2.48 7.12 18.05
CA GLY A 52 -1.30 6.43 17.52
C GLY A 52 0.02 7.22 17.69
N ASP A 53 1.07 6.74 17.03
CA ASP A 53 2.41 7.35 17.04
C ASP A 53 3.07 7.15 15.66
N PRO A 54 3.21 8.20 14.83
CA PRO A 54 3.82 8.11 13.50
C PRO A 54 5.28 7.62 13.51
N SER A 55 5.97 7.75 14.64
CA SER A 55 7.37 7.32 14.75
C SER A 55 7.51 5.80 14.77
N VAL A 56 6.50 5.07 15.24
CA VAL A 56 6.49 3.61 15.33
C VAL A 56 6.52 2.93 13.94
N PRO A 57 5.56 3.16 13.04
CA PRO A 57 5.61 2.58 11.69
C PRO A 57 6.81 3.09 10.88
N ARG A 58 7.24 4.35 11.10
CA ARG A 58 8.43 4.90 10.45
C ARG A 58 9.69 4.15 10.85
N LYS A 59 9.90 3.91 12.14
CA LYS A 59 11.01 3.12 12.69
C LYS A 59 11.02 1.70 12.15
N ALA A 60 9.86 1.06 12.06
CA ALA A 60 9.71 -0.26 11.46
C ALA A 60 10.12 -0.29 9.98
N LEU A 61 9.65 0.67 9.18
CA LEU A 61 10.01 0.75 7.77
C LEU A 61 11.49 1.11 7.55
N ASP A 62 12.08 1.94 8.41
CA ASP A 62 13.52 2.24 8.39
C ASP A 62 14.36 0.98 8.66
N ALA A 63 13.91 0.10 9.55
CA ALA A 63 14.57 -1.18 9.79
C ALA A 63 14.55 -2.11 8.56
N VAL A 64 13.53 -2.03 7.71
CA VAL A 64 13.48 -2.73 6.42
C VAL A 64 14.54 -2.18 5.47
N TRP A 65 14.67 -0.86 5.36
CA TRP A 65 15.71 -0.25 4.52
C TRP A 65 17.13 -0.60 4.99
N HIS A 66 17.38 -0.54 6.30
CA HIS A 66 18.66 -0.98 6.85
C HIS A 66 18.94 -2.47 6.59
N PHE A 67 17.91 -3.31 6.64
CA PHE A 67 18.04 -4.71 6.22
C PHE A 67 18.44 -4.85 4.74
N LEU A 68 17.86 -4.04 3.86
CA LEU A 68 18.23 -4.00 2.44
C LEU A 68 19.66 -3.49 2.22
N GLU A 69 20.14 -2.58 3.07
CA GLU A 69 21.54 -2.12 3.09
C GLU A 69 22.53 -3.13 3.69
N GLY A 70 22.04 -4.21 4.31
CA GLY A 70 22.84 -5.34 4.78
C GLY A 70 22.88 -5.53 6.29
N GLU A 71 22.13 -4.75 7.07
CA GLU A 71 21.95 -5.05 8.49
C GLU A 71 21.11 -6.33 8.69
N PRO A 72 21.39 -7.16 9.71
CA PRO A 72 20.56 -8.31 9.99
C PRO A 72 19.21 -7.90 10.59
N MET A 73 18.15 -8.64 10.22
CA MET A 73 16.87 -8.64 10.92
C MET A 73 16.83 -9.89 11.82
N ASP A 74 17.26 -9.76 13.07
CA ASP A 74 17.18 -10.87 14.03
C ASP A 74 15.80 -10.95 14.70
N ALA A 75 15.56 -12.07 15.40
CA ALA A 75 14.28 -12.34 16.06
C ALA A 75 13.93 -11.29 17.13
N VAL A 76 14.93 -10.76 17.85
CA VAL A 76 14.70 -9.77 18.92
C VAL A 76 14.22 -8.47 18.29
N LYS A 77 14.92 -7.97 17.27
CA LYS A 77 14.56 -6.75 16.53
C LYS A 77 13.20 -6.89 15.87
N TYR A 78 12.93 -8.02 15.19
CA TYR A 78 11.66 -8.29 14.54
C TYR A 78 10.49 -8.29 15.54
N HIS A 79 10.59 -9.08 16.62
CA HIS A 79 9.52 -9.18 17.61
C HIS A 79 9.28 -7.86 18.33
N GLN A 80 10.33 -7.09 18.62
CA GLN A 80 10.21 -5.77 19.21
C GLN A 80 9.45 -4.81 18.29
N LEU A 81 9.86 -4.67 17.03
CA LEU A 81 9.21 -3.74 16.09
C LEU A 81 7.74 -4.10 15.85
N ARG A 82 7.45 -5.41 15.76
CA ARG A 82 6.08 -5.91 15.57
C ARG A 82 5.21 -5.68 16.80
N GLU A 83 5.75 -5.86 18.00
CA GLU A 83 5.03 -5.58 19.25
C GLU A 83 4.76 -4.08 19.42
N GLU A 84 5.74 -3.22 19.11
CA GLU A 84 5.55 -1.76 19.14
C GLU A 84 4.39 -1.33 18.23
N ILE A 85 4.26 -1.93 17.03
CA ILE A 85 3.12 -1.69 16.13
C ILE A 85 1.79 -2.16 16.75
N TYR A 86 1.72 -3.38 17.29
CA TYR A 86 0.47 -3.89 17.87
C TYR A 86 0.05 -3.22 19.18
N SER A 87 0.98 -2.58 19.87
CA SER A 87 0.72 -1.82 21.09
C SER A 87 0.28 -0.37 20.82
N LEU A 88 0.13 0.03 19.55
CA LEU A 88 -0.45 1.31 19.18
C LEU A 88 -1.93 1.38 19.64
N PRO A 89 -2.36 2.49 20.27
CA PRO A 89 -3.74 2.63 20.76
C PRO A 89 -4.70 2.90 19.59
N LEU A 90 -5.16 1.84 18.93
CA LEU A 90 -6.03 1.88 17.75
C LEU A 90 -7.41 1.23 18.00
N ASP A 91 -7.67 0.75 19.21
CA ASP A 91 -8.85 -0.06 19.56
C ASP A 91 -10.21 0.66 19.45
N ASP A 92 -10.21 1.97 19.17
CA ASP A 92 -11.43 2.78 19.09
C ASP A 92 -11.47 3.67 17.84
N ILE A 93 -10.74 3.29 16.78
CA ILE A 93 -10.76 4.03 15.49
C ILE A 93 -12.19 4.18 14.95
N GLU A 94 -13.02 3.14 15.11
CA GLU A 94 -14.41 3.16 14.65
C GLU A 94 -15.26 4.20 15.39
N SER A 95 -14.96 4.52 16.66
CA SER A 95 -15.72 5.55 17.40
C SER A 95 -15.36 6.98 16.97
N LEU A 96 -14.23 7.15 16.27
CA LEU A 96 -13.79 8.40 15.70
C LEU A 96 -14.49 8.72 14.37
N ILE A 97 -15.24 7.75 13.82
CA ILE A 97 -16.11 7.97 12.66
C ILE A 97 -17.26 8.88 13.09
N ASP A 98 -17.24 10.13 12.67
CA ASP A 98 -18.39 11.01 12.80
C ASP A 98 -19.35 10.74 11.64
N ILE A 99 -20.45 10.05 11.95
CA ILE A 99 -21.51 9.65 10.99
C ILE A 99 -22.26 10.89 10.46
N ASP A 100 -22.24 12.00 11.19
CA ASP A 100 -22.89 13.25 10.80
C ASP A 100 -21.90 14.23 10.12
N SER A 101 -20.61 13.91 10.08
CA SER A 101 -19.61 14.67 9.32
C SER A 101 -19.65 14.29 7.83
N ASP A 102 -19.33 15.25 6.94
CA ASP A 102 -19.13 14.95 5.52
C ASP A 102 -18.19 13.74 5.38
N GLU A 103 -18.55 12.74 4.57
CA GLU A 103 -17.82 11.47 4.37
C GLU A 103 -16.31 11.68 4.14
N CYS A 104 -15.94 12.84 3.58
CA CYS A 104 -14.57 13.32 3.43
C CYS A 104 -13.73 13.37 4.72
N GLN A 105 -14.32 13.57 5.91
CA GLN A 105 -13.58 13.65 7.17
C GLN A 105 -13.16 12.28 7.71
N ASN A 106 -13.87 11.22 7.33
CA ASN A 106 -13.54 9.84 7.70
C ASN A 106 -12.47 9.22 6.78
N LEU A 107 -12.07 9.92 5.71
CA LEU A 107 -11.14 9.39 4.70
C LEU A 107 -9.77 8.96 5.26
N PHE A 108 -9.34 9.56 6.38
CA PHE A 108 -8.08 9.25 7.05
C PHE A 108 -8.14 7.93 7.84
N LEU A 109 -9.32 7.42 8.16
CA LEU A 109 -9.52 6.16 8.87
C LEU A 109 -9.35 4.97 7.93
N TYR A 110 -9.61 5.17 6.63
CA TYR A 110 -9.37 4.13 5.63
C TYR A 110 -7.89 3.86 5.46
N GLY A 111 -7.53 2.58 5.62
CA GLY A 111 -6.19 2.12 5.31
C GLY A 111 -5.17 2.22 6.43
N VAL A 112 -5.53 2.67 7.63
CA VAL A 112 -4.62 2.65 8.81
C VAL A 112 -4.12 1.22 9.06
N ASP A 113 -5.04 0.26 9.17
CA ASP A 113 -4.70 -1.16 9.34
C ASP A 113 -3.93 -1.69 8.13
N ALA A 114 -4.33 -1.31 6.92
CA ALA A 114 -3.65 -1.72 5.69
C ALA A 114 -2.18 -1.24 5.64
N VAL A 115 -1.88 -0.02 6.13
CA VAL A 115 -0.52 0.51 6.25
C VAL A 115 0.29 -0.30 7.25
N LEU A 116 -0.24 -0.54 8.45
CA LEU A 116 0.46 -1.27 9.50
C LEU A 116 0.68 -2.74 9.12
N ASP A 117 -0.32 -3.37 8.52
CA ASP A 117 -0.23 -4.74 7.98
C ASP A 117 0.83 -4.84 6.88
N ALA A 118 0.86 -3.88 5.95
CA ALA A 118 1.87 -3.86 4.89
C ALA A 118 3.30 -3.75 5.45
N ILE A 119 3.52 -2.90 6.45
CA ILE A 119 4.82 -2.75 7.12
C ILE A 119 5.18 -4.03 7.87
N CYS A 120 4.23 -4.62 8.62
CA CYS A 120 4.43 -5.88 9.34
C CYS A 120 4.78 -7.04 8.40
N GLN A 121 4.08 -7.17 7.28
CA GLN A 121 4.35 -8.20 6.26
C GLN A 121 5.73 -8.00 5.62
N THR A 122 6.15 -6.75 5.42
CA THR A 122 7.51 -6.44 4.91
C THR A 122 8.58 -6.81 5.94
N LEU A 123 8.37 -6.49 7.22
CA LEU A 123 9.26 -6.89 8.31
C LEU A 123 9.37 -8.42 8.43
N GLU A 124 8.25 -9.13 8.32
CA GLU A 124 8.22 -10.59 8.39
C GLU A 124 9.01 -11.20 7.23
N ALA A 125 8.94 -10.65 6.02
CA ALA A 125 9.75 -11.09 4.88
C ALA A 125 11.26 -10.85 5.07
N CYS A 126 11.65 -9.83 5.84
CA CYS A 126 13.06 -9.63 6.24
C CYS A 126 13.53 -10.68 7.26
N PHE A 127 12.63 -11.14 8.14
CA PHE A 127 12.93 -12.07 9.22
C PHE A 127 12.87 -13.55 8.80
N ASP A 128 11.78 -13.97 8.14
CA ASP A 128 11.57 -15.34 7.65
C ASP A 128 11.44 -15.37 6.12
N PRO A 129 12.55 -15.64 5.39
CA PRO A 129 12.53 -15.70 3.93
C PRO A 129 11.76 -16.91 3.36
N ASN A 130 11.33 -17.85 4.21
CA ASN A 130 10.59 -19.05 3.78
C ASN A 130 9.07 -18.87 3.86
N ILE A 131 8.58 -17.73 4.37
CA ILE A 131 7.15 -17.49 4.46
C ILE A 131 6.55 -17.41 3.05
N LYS A 132 5.65 -18.35 2.73
CA LYS A 132 5.05 -18.50 1.40
C LYS A 132 3.89 -17.54 1.15
N SER A 133 3.42 -16.86 2.20
CA SER A 133 2.24 -16.00 2.15
C SER A 133 2.65 -14.60 1.74
N PHE A 134 2.85 -14.39 0.43
CA PHE A 134 2.89 -13.05 -0.14
C PHE A 134 1.46 -12.50 -0.22
N PHE A 135 0.88 -12.09 0.92
CA PHE A 135 0.09 -10.87 0.89
C PHE A 135 1.12 -9.78 0.65
N MET A 136 1.05 -9.15 -0.51
CA MET A 136 2.07 -8.17 -0.86
C MET A 136 1.58 -6.81 -0.39
N PRO A 137 2.42 -6.01 0.27
CA PRO A 137 2.17 -4.58 0.51
C PRO A 137 1.62 -3.80 -0.69
N VAL A 138 1.89 -4.25 -1.92
CA VAL A 138 1.25 -3.72 -3.14
C VAL A 138 -0.25 -3.98 -3.23
N ASP A 139 -0.75 -5.11 -2.71
CA ASP A 139 -2.18 -5.37 -2.56
C ASP A 139 -2.80 -4.31 -1.63
N LYS A 140 -2.14 -4.03 -0.50
CA LYS A 140 -2.58 -3.00 0.46
C LYS A 140 -2.53 -1.59 -0.12
N ALA A 141 -1.49 -1.25 -0.89
CA ALA A 141 -1.39 0.04 -1.55
C ALA A 141 -2.53 0.29 -2.54
N ARG A 142 -2.91 -0.74 -3.32
CA ARG A 142 -4.06 -0.65 -4.24
C ARG A 142 -5.40 -0.67 -3.53
N GLU A 143 -5.55 -1.50 -2.49
CA GLU A 143 -6.76 -1.58 -1.65
C GLU A 143 -7.10 -0.22 -1.04
N ILE A 144 -6.09 0.52 -0.54
CA ILE A 144 -6.28 1.88 -0.03
C ILE A 144 -6.79 2.83 -1.12
N VAL A 145 -6.23 2.77 -2.33
CA VAL A 145 -6.70 3.61 -3.45
C VAL A 145 -8.12 3.23 -3.84
N GLU A 146 -8.43 1.93 -3.92
CA GLU A 146 -9.75 1.43 -4.28
C GLU A 146 -10.81 1.91 -3.30
N PHE A 147 -10.61 1.70 -2.00
CA PHE A 147 -11.55 2.15 -0.97
C PHE A 147 -11.70 3.67 -0.96
N PHE A 148 -10.61 4.42 -1.15
CA PHE A 148 -10.67 5.88 -1.18
C PHE A 148 -11.46 6.40 -2.39
N VAL A 149 -11.30 5.78 -3.56
CA VAL A 149 -12.06 6.13 -4.77
C VAL A 149 -13.53 5.76 -4.61
N GLU A 150 -13.82 4.57 -4.07
CA GLU A 150 -15.18 4.14 -3.73
C GLU A 150 -15.87 5.11 -2.78
N SER A 151 -15.14 5.66 -1.81
CA SER A 151 -15.69 6.63 -0.84
C SER A 151 -15.87 8.05 -1.38
N LEU A 152 -15.35 8.37 -2.56
CA LEU A 152 -15.40 9.72 -3.14
C LEU A 152 -16.32 9.83 -4.36
N ASP A 153 -16.47 8.74 -5.11
CA ASP A 153 -17.17 8.75 -6.38
C ASP A 153 -18.63 8.34 -6.16
N GLU A 154 -19.55 9.32 -6.23
CA GLU A 154 -21.00 9.08 -6.13
C GLU A 154 -21.53 8.11 -7.21
N ASP A 155 -20.81 7.97 -8.33
CA ASP A 155 -21.12 7.01 -9.39
C ASP A 155 -20.51 5.62 -9.12
N PHE A 156 -19.74 5.44 -8.04
CA PHE A 156 -19.23 4.13 -7.65
C PHE A 156 -20.42 3.23 -7.29
N PRO A 157 -20.57 2.07 -7.96
CA PRO A 157 -21.77 1.29 -7.79
C PRO A 157 -21.83 0.67 -6.38
N ASP A 158 -22.77 1.16 -5.57
CA ASP A 158 -23.06 0.66 -4.24
C ASP A 158 -23.32 -0.84 -4.24
N ASN A 159 -22.79 -1.51 -3.21
CA ASN A 159 -23.14 -2.91 -2.94
C ASN A 159 -24.52 -2.96 -2.29
N ILE A 160 -25.58 -2.80 -3.09
CA ILE A 160 -26.94 -3.00 -2.63
C ILE A 160 -27.60 -3.99 -3.58
N ASP A 161 -28.11 -5.07 -2.98
CA ASP A 161 -28.98 -6.14 -3.48
C ASP A 161 -30.15 -5.71 -4.41
N SER A 162 -30.24 -4.45 -4.85
CA SER A 162 -31.32 -3.89 -5.66
C SER A 162 -30.95 -3.37 -7.06
N VAL A 163 -29.67 -3.06 -7.37
CA VAL A 163 -29.30 -2.44 -8.67
C VAL A 163 -28.63 -3.42 -9.63
N TYR A 164 -27.79 -4.34 -9.13
CA TYR A 164 -27.02 -5.27 -9.97
C TYR A 164 -27.31 -6.73 -9.60
N PRO A 165 -28.21 -7.43 -10.33
CA PRO A 165 -28.44 -8.86 -10.11
C PRO A 165 -27.27 -9.75 -10.55
N ASN A 166 -26.19 -9.16 -11.10
CA ASN A 166 -25.01 -9.87 -11.57
C ASN A 166 -23.74 -9.23 -11.02
N LEU A 167 -23.06 -9.96 -10.12
CA LEU A 167 -21.78 -9.59 -9.52
C LEU A 167 -20.68 -9.33 -10.56
N GLU A 168 -20.68 -10.01 -11.72
CA GLU A 168 -19.67 -9.79 -12.77
C GLU A 168 -19.81 -8.43 -13.47
N ILE A 169 -21.02 -7.86 -13.49
CA ILE A 169 -21.28 -6.53 -14.07
C ILE A 169 -20.84 -5.46 -13.08
N LEU A 170 -21.21 -5.64 -11.80
CA LEU A 170 -20.77 -4.77 -10.71
C LEU A 170 -19.23 -4.68 -10.66
N ASP A 171 -18.55 -5.82 -10.70
CA ASP A 171 -17.08 -5.87 -10.72
C ASP A 171 -16.53 -5.13 -11.94
N ARG A 172 -17.15 -5.23 -13.12
CA ARG A 172 -16.69 -4.53 -14.32
C ARG A 172 -16.83 -3.02 -14.17
N ASP A 173 -17.95 -2.53 -13.69
CA ASP A 173 -18.22 -1.09 -13.61
C ASP A 173 -17.33 -0.44 -12.54
N LYS A 174 -17.10 -1.10 -11.40
CA LYS A 174 -16.08 -0.69 -10.41
C LYS A 174 -14.70 -0.57 -11.04
N MET A 175 -14.29 -1.59 -11.82
CA MET A 175 -12.99 -1.58 -12.49
C MET A 175 -12.87 -0.47 -13.53
N ASP A 176 -13.92 -0.21 -14.29
CA ASP A 176 -13.95 0.85 -15.30
C ASP A 176 -13.80 2.27 -14.70
N ILE A 177 -14.22 2.46 -13.44
CA ILE A 177 -13.98 3.69 -12.66
C ILE A 177 -12.53 3.72 -12.19
N LEU A 178 -12.07 2.66 -11.51
CA LEU A 178 -10.71 2.56 -10.99
C LEU A 178 -9.66 2.74 -12.09
N ASP A 179 -9.86 2.19 -13.29
CA ASP A 179 -8.91 2.28 -14.40
C ASP A 179 -8.78 3.70 -14.98
N LYS A 180 -9.76 4.58 -14.72
CA LYS A 180 -9.76 5.96 -15.18
C LYS A 180 -9.41 6.94 -14.07
N HIS A 181 -9.50 6.53 -12.81
CA HIS A 181 -9.26 7.41 -11.68
C HIS A 181 -7.77 7.83 -11.61
N PRO A 182 -7.46 9.14 -11.50
CA PRO A 182 -6.08 9.63 -11.50
C PRO A 182 -5.17 9.00 -10.43
N LEU A 183 -5.71 8.72 -9.23
CA LEU A 183 -4.95 8.08 -8.15
C LEU A 183 -4.52 6.65 -8.52
N SER A 184 -5.43 5.87 -9.07
CA SER A 184 -5.17 4.50 -9.53
C SER A 184 -4.18 4.49 -10.69
N ILE A 185 -4.34 5.39 -11.67
CA ILE A 185 -3.39 5.52 -12.79
C ILE A 185 -1.98 5.83 -12.27
N ARG A 186 -1.87 6.76 -11.31
CA ARG A 186 -0.57 7.13 -10.71
C ARG A 186 0.05 5.98 -9.94
N GLU A 187 -0.73 5.30 -9.09
CA GLU A 187 -0.22 4.19 -8.28
C GLU A 187 0.30 3.07 -9.19
N VAL A 188 -0.49 2.67 -10.19
CA VAL A 188 -0.04 1.60 -11.09
C VAL A 188 1.11 2.06 -12.01
N ALA A 189 1.16 3.33 -12.41
CA ALA A 189 2.32 3.85 -13.14
C ALA A 189 3.59 3.72 -12.30
N LYS A 190 3.53 4.08 -11.02
CA LYS A 190 4.68 3.99 -10.11
C LYS A 190 5.09 2.55 -9.82
N GLU A 191 4.14 1.66 -9.57
CA GLU A 191 4.43 0.23 -9.42
C GLU A 191 5.12 -0.39 -10.64
N ASN A 192 4.71 0.00 -11.86
CA ASN A 192 5.36 -0.49 -13.08
C ASN A 192 6.78 0.08 -13.23
N GLU A 193 6.99 1.35 -12.87
CA GLU A 193 8.31 1.97 -12.86
C GLU A 193 9.25 1.25 -11.90
N ASP A 194 8.81 1.02 -10.65
CA ASP A 194 9.59 0.34 -9.61
C ASP A 194 9.92 -1.11 -10.03
N LEU A 195 8.92 -1.85 -10.55
CA LEU A 195 9.11 -3.21 -11.04
C LEU A 195 10.12 -3.25 -12.19
N GLN A 196 9.96 -2.39 -13.20
CA GLN A 196 10.86 -2.33 -14.34
C GLN A 196 12.29 -2.02 -13.88
N ARG A 197 12.45 -1.03 -13.00
CA ARG A 197 13.76 -0.63 -12.49
C ARG A 197 14.46 -1.76 -11.74
N LEU A 198 13.70 -2.51 -10.91
CA LEU A 198 14.21 -3.68 -10.21
C LEU A 198 14.56 -4.84 -11.15
N GLN A 199 13.81 -5.05 -12.23
CA GLN A 199 14.12 -6.06 -13.26
C GLN A 199 15.42 -5.74 -14.01
N GLU A 200 15.70 -4.46 -14.23
CA GLU A 200 16.91 -3.98 -14.91
C GLU A 200 18.14 -3.92 -13.98
N THR A 201 17.95 -4.07 -12.66
CA THR A 201 18.99 -3.89 -11.65
C THR A 201 19.34 -5.22 -10.98
N PRO A 202 20.41 -5.92 -11.41
CA PRO A 202 20.73 -7.25 -10.89
C PRO A 202 21.18 -7.26 -9.42
N ILE A 203 21.73 -6.14 -8.93
CA ILE A 203 22.26 -6.01 -7.57
C ILE A 203 21.65 -4.74 -6.96
N LEU A 204 21.05 -4.87 -5.77
CA LEU A 204 20.57 -3.72 -5.00
C LEU A 204 21.76 -3.02 -4.35
N ASP A 205 22.18 -1.90 -4.92
CA ASP A 205 23.13 -0.98 -4.30
C ASP A 205 22.41 0.17 -3.59
N ARG A 206 23.19 1.03 -2.95
CA ARG A 206 22.66 2.18 -2.20
C ARG A 206 21.91 3.17 -3.10
N GLU A 207 22.31 3.34 -4.37
CA GLU A 207 21.69 4.31 -5.27
C GLU A 207 20.26 3.87 -5.62
N ILE A 208 20.08 2.60 -5.99
CA ILE A 208 18.75 2.09 -6.30
C ILE A 208 17.84 2.02 -5.07
N LEU A 209 18.38 1.69 -3.89
CA LEU A 209 17.61 1.67 -2.65
C LEU A 209 17.13 3.07 -2.26
N GLU A 210 18.02 4.06 -2.34
CA GLU A 210 17.66 5.47 -2.07
C GLU A 210 16.62 5.97 -3.08
N TRP A 211 16.78 5.62 -4.36
CA TRP A 211 15.80 5.95 -5.39
C TRP A 211 14.45 5.30 -5.10
N LEU A 212 14.37 4.02 -4.77
CA LEU A 212 13.10 3.36 -4.42
C LEU A 212 12.42 4.01 -3.21
N ARG A 213 13.22 4.43 -2.22
CA ARG A 213 12.74 5.06 -0.99
C ARG A 213 12.17 6.46 -1.21
N THR A 214 12.69 7.21 -2.19
CA THR A 214 12.42 8.65 -2.32
C THR A 214 11.80 9.08 -3.65
N SER A 215 11.78 8.21 -4.67
CA SER A 215 11.34 8.57 -6.03
C SER A 215 9.84 8.78 -6.17
N PHE A 216 9.04 8.38 -5.17
CA PHE A 216 7.66 8.83 -5.09
C PHE A 216 7.61 10.22 -4.45
N ASP A 217 7.83 11.24 -5.27
CA ASP A 217 7.66 12.63 -4.89
C ASP A 217 6.26 13.11 -5.30
N ASN A 218 5.39 13.25 -4.31
CA ASN A 218 4.03 13.75 -4.45
C ASN A 218 3.78 14.89 -3.46
N ASP A 219 4.75 15.81 -3.34
CA ASP A 219 4.75 16.92 -2.37
C ASP A 219 4.58 16.44 -0.91
N GLY A 220 5.15 15.27 -0.59
CA GLY A 220 5.03 14.61 0.72
C GLY A 220 3.68 13.93 1.00
N LYS A 221 2.78 13.86 0.01
CA LYS A 221 1.48 13.20 0.15
C LYS A 221 1.52 11.74 -0.29
N SER A 222 0.62 10.94 0.23
CA SER A 222 0.47 9.52 -0.06
C SER A 222 -0.04 9.22 -1.46
N ASN A 223 -0.16 7.92 -1.77
CA ASN A 223 -0.85 7.38 -2.94
C ASN A 223 -2.31 7.88 -3.10
N ILE A 224 -2.97 8.31 -2.02
CA ILE A 224 -4.32 8.91 -2.02
C ILE A 224 -4.33 10.41 -1.69
N ASN A 225 -3.18 11.09 -1.85
CA ASN A 225 -3.01 12.54 -1.62
C ASN A 225 -3.22 13.02 -0.17
N LEU A 226 -3.14 12.12 0.82
CA LEU A 226 -3.12 12.49 2.24
C LEU A 226 -1.67 12.69 2.68
N GLY A 227 -1.37 13.79 3.37
CA GLY A 227 0.01 14.15 3.71
C GLY A 227 0.09 15.38 4.57
#